data_AF-B0L8Y6-F1
#
_entry.id   AF-B0L8Y6-F1
#
_cell.length_a   1.000
_cell.length_b   1.000
_cell.length_c   1.000
_cell.angle_alpha   90.00
_cell.angle_beta   90.00
_cell.angle_gamma   90.00
#
_symmetry.space_group_name_H-M   'P 1'
#
loop_
_entity.id
_entity.type
_entity.pdbx_description
1 polymer ?
#
loop_
_entity_poly.entity_id
_entity_poly.type
_entity_poly.pdbx_seq_one_letter_code
_entity_poly.pdbx_strand_id
1 'polypeptide(L)'
;CGKTTNLQYVYQKTAADAKGKMISLATETERTLFFDFLPLSLGEIRGFKTRFHLYTVPGQVFYDASRKLILKGVDGVVFVADSQEERYDANIESLDNLRFNLNEQGYDLEQAP
;
A
#
# COMPACT_ATOMS: atom_id res chain seq x y z
N CYS A 1 4.35 -12.07 2.96
CA CYS A 1 4.02 -11.48 1.64
C CYS A 1 4.94 -10.31 1.29
N GLY A 2 5.32 -10.16 0.01
CA GLY A 2 6.43 -9.30 -0.46
C GLY A 2 6.07 -7.86 -0.84
N LYS A 3 5.30 -7.13 -0.01
CA LYS A 3 4.84 -5.77 -0.34
C LYS A 3 5.98 -4.74 -0.47
N THR A 4 6.87 -4.66 0.53
CA THR A 4 8.04 -3.76 0.48
C THR A 4 8.97 -4.12 -0.69
N THR A 5 9.13 -5.41 -0.99
CA THR A 5 9.90 -5.87 -2.16
C THR A 5 9.32 -5.37 -3.47
N ASN A 6 7.98 -5.31 -3.61
CA ASN A 6 7.32 -4.72 -4.78
C ASN A 6 7.67 -3.24 -4.94
N LEU A 7 7.53 -2.44 -3.86
CA LEU A 7 7.84 -1.01 -3.91
C LEU A 7 9.32 -0.74 -4.20
N GLN A 8 10.22 -1.52 -3.61
CA GLN A 8 11.67 -1.45 -3.90
C GLN A 8 11.96 -1.75 -5.36
N TYR A 9 11.35 -2.79 -5.93
CA TYR A 9 11.53 -3.14 -7.33
C TYR A 9 11.01 -2.04 -8.28
N VAL A 10 9.79 -1.55 -8.04
CA VAL A 10 9.21 -0.44 -8.81
C VAL A 10 10.08 0.81 -8.73
N TYR A 11 10.57 1.15 -7.53
CA TYR A 11 11.51 2.27 -7.36
C TYR A 11 12.79 2.09 -8.16
N GLN A 12 13.42 0.91 -8.11
CA GLN A 12 14.67 0.65 -8.83
C GLN A 12 14.49 0.71 -10.35
N LYS A 13 13.34 0.25 -10.87
CA LYS A 13 13.04 0.22 -12.31
C LYS A 13 12.47 1.52 -12.87
N THR A 14 12.04 2.45 -12.02
CA THR A 14 11.57 3.76 -12.49
C THR A 14 12.74 4.69 -12.80
N ALA A 15 12.62 5.48 -13.88
CA ALA A 15 13.60 6.50 -14.25
C ALA A 15 13.80 7.54 -13.13
N ALA A 16 15.00 8.09 -12.99
CA ALA A 16 15.36 8.94 -11.85
C ALA A 16 14.60 10.28 -11.81
N ASP A 17 14.21 10.79 -12.97
CA ASP A 17 13.38 11.99 -13.17
C ASP A 17 11.89 11.73 -12.93
N ALA A 18 11.46 10.47 -13.06
CA ALA A 18 10.07 10.04 -12.90
C ALA A 18 9.73 9.56 -11.48
N LYS A 19 10.68 9.52 -10.53
CA LYS A 19 10.46 9.08 -9.14
C LYS A 19 10.98 10.09 -8.12
N GLY A 20 10.23 10.29 -7.04
CA GLY A 20 10.76 10.98 -5.86
C GLY A 20 11.55 10.02 -4.95
N LYS A 21 12.05 10.53 -3.82
CA LYS A 21 12.72 9.70 -2.82
C LYS A 21 11.73 8.70 -2.21
N MET A 22 12.17 7.45 -2.07
CA MET A 22 11.48 6.49 -1.21
C MET A 22 11.64 6.92 0.24
N ILE A 23 10.53 7.03 0.96
CA ILE A 23 10.51 7.43 2.36
C ILE A 23 9.97 6.27 3.18
N SER A 24 10.74 5.82 4.16
CA SER A 24 10.29 4.90 5.19
C SER A 24 10.20 5.69 6.50
N LEU A 25 8.99 5.92 6.99
CA LEU A 25 8.77 6.53 8.29
C LEU A 25 8.82 5.44 9.36
N ALA A 26 9.47 5.73 10.49
CA ALA A 26 9.49 4.90 11.68
C ALA A 26 9.44 5.85 12.89
N THR A 27 8.38 5.82 13.67
CA THR A 27 8.25 6.67 14.87
C THR A 27 8.90 6.00 16.08
N GLU A 28 9.54 6.78 16.96
CA GLU A 28 10.31 6.31 18.13
C GLU A 28 9.46 5.67 19.25
N THR A 29 8.14 5.92 19.29
CA THR A 29 7.25 5.31 20.26
C THR A 29 6.87 3.88 19.85
N GLU A 30 6.71 2.99 20.85
CA GLU A 30 6.64 1.51 20.81
C GLU A 30 5.66 0.84 19.82
N ARG A 31 4.97 1.60 18.96
CA ARG A 31 4.16 1.08 17.84
C ARG A 31 4.65 1.70 16.56
N THR A 32 5.68 1.09 16.01
CA THR A 32 6.40 1.60 14.85
C THR A 32 5.49 1.66 13.63
N LEU A 33 5.05 2.86 13.26
CA LEU A 33 4.36 3.13 11.99
C LEU A 33 5.39 3.01 10.88
N PHE A 34 5.59 1.80 10.37
CA PHE A 34 6.36 1.57 9.15
C PHE A 34 5.43 1.69 7.96
N PHE A 35 5.68 2.65 7.07
CA PHE A 35 5.12 2.58 5.73
C PHE A 35 6.15 3.04 4.73
N ASP A 36 6.19 2.37 3.58
CA ASP A 36 6.99 2.83 2.44
C ASP A 36 6.10 3.73 1.58
N PHE A 37 6.60 4.93 1.28
CA PHE A 37 5.97 5.89 0.40
C PHE A 37 6.84 6.09 -0.85
N LEU A 38 6.21 5.99 -2.02
CA LEU A 38 6.88 6.19 -3.30
C LEU A 38 6.02 7.04 -4.24
N PRO A 39 6.40 8.31 -4.48
CA PRO A 39 5.75 9.15 -5.46
C PRO A 39 6.34 8.92 -6.87
N LEU A 40 5.49 8.53 -7.82
CA LEU A 40 5.83 8.28 -9.21
C LEU A 40 5.12 9.28 -10.12
N SER A 41 5.84 9.84 -11.10
CA SER A 41 5.27 10.72 -12.12
C SER A 41 4.98 9.90 -13.37
N LEU A 42 3.72 9.85 -13.80
CA LEU A 42 3.31 9.14 -15.02
C LEU A 42 3.31 10.03 -16.28
N GLY A 43 3.69 11.30 -16.12
CA GLY A 43 3.62 12.28 -17.19
C GLY A 43 2.28 13.00 -17.24
N GLU A 44 1.84 13.36 -18.43
CA GLU A 44 0.69 14.23 -18.65
C GLU A 44 -0.47 13.46 -19.29
N ILE A 45 -1.64 13.51 -18.66
CA ILE A 45 -2.89 12.93 -19.18
C ILE A 45 -3.85 14.09 -19.39
N ARG A 46 -4.22 14.36 -20.65
CA ARG A 46 -5.18 15.42 -21.03
C ARG A 46 -4.85 16.81 -20.46
N GLY A 47 -3.58 17.23 -20.42
CA GLY A 47 -3.20 18.52 -19.84
C GLY A 47 -2.81 18.46 -18.35
N PHE A 48 -3.05 17.34 -17.66
CA PHE A 48 -2.82 17.20 -16.23
C PHE A 48 -1.61 16.34 -15.93
N LYS A 49 -0.68 16.86 -15.12
CA LYS A 49 0.42 16.07 -14.57
C LYS A 49 -0.13 15.06 -13.57
N THR A 50 0.04 13.79 -13.85
CA THR A 50 -0.45 12.70 -13.00
C THR A 50 0.67 12.14 -12.15
N ARG A 51 0.42 12.03 -10.84
CA ARG A 51 1.36 11.46 -9.88
C ARG A 51 0.68 10.35 -9.10
N PHE A 52 1.32 9.19 -9.05
CA PHE A 52 0.90 8.08 -8.21
C PHE A 52 1.64 8.13 -6.89
N HIS A 53 0.92 7.88 -5.80
CA HIS A 53 1.47 7.75 -4.47
C HIS A 53 1.28 6.30 -4.02
N LEU A 54 2.35 5.52 -4.07
CA LEU A 54 2.32 4.13 -3.63
C LEU A 54 2.61 4.05 -2.14
N TYR A 55 1.75 3.36 -1.41
CA TYR A 55 1.88 3.12 0.03
C TYR A 55 1.85 1.62 0.32
N THR A 56 2.61 1.19 1.33
CA THR A 56 2.48 -0.16 1.93
C THR A 56 2.52 -0.08 3.44
N VAL A 57 1.82 -1.00 4.09
CA VAL A 57 1.81 -1.19 5.55
C VAL A 57 2.34 -2.58 5.92
N PRO A 58 2.99 -2.75 7.08
CA PRO A 58 3.37 -4.06 7.59
C PRO A 58 2.12 -4.92 7.79
N GLY A 59 2.22 -6.20 7.41
CA GLY A 59 1.09 -7.14 7.47
C GLY A 59 0.73 -7.66 8.87
N GLN A 60 1.40 -7.17 9.92
CA GLN A 60 1.14 -7.65 11.28
C GLN A 60 -0.17 -7.06 11.83
N VAL A 61 -1.00 -7.89 12.46
CA VAL A 61 -2.35 -7.55 12.91
C VAL A 61 -2.39 -6.33 13.84
N PHE A 62 -1.32 -6.12 14.62
CA PHE A 62 -1.15 -5.00 15.57
C PHE A 62 -1.28 -3.58 14.98
N TYR A 63 -1.20 -3.42 13.67
CA TYR A 63 -1.18 -2.10 13.00
C TYR A 63 -2.50 -1.69 12.35
N ASP A 64 -3.64 -2.15 12.86
CA ASP A 64 -4.96 -1.90 12.25
C ASP A 64 -5.29 -0.40 12.09
N ALA A 65 -4.97 0.42 13.10
CA ALA A 65 -5.13 1.87 13.01
C ALA A 65 -4.31 2.50 11.87
N SER A 66 -3.08 2.01 11.64
CA SER A 66 -2.24 2.44 10.53
C SER A 66 -2.82 2.00 9.18
N ARG A 67 -3.37 0.76 9.10
CA ARG A 67 -4.04 0.28 7.88
C ARG A 67 -5.24 1.15 7.52
N LYS A 68 -6.09 1.47 8.49
CA LYS A 68 -7.22 2.38 8.29
C LYS A 68 -6.76 3.75 7.80
N LEU A 69 -5.73 4.33 8.41
CA LEU A 69 -5.24 5.65 8.01
C LEU A 69 -4.76 5.70 6.55
N ILE A 70 -4.06 4.67 6.09
CA ILE A 70 -3.49 4.63 4.72
C ILE A 70 -4.56 4.37 3.64
N LEU A 71 -5.66 3.69 3.98
CA LEU A 71 -6.77 3.45 3.05
C LEU A 71 -7.63 4.69 2.79
N LYS A 72 -7.45 5.77 3.55
CA LYS A 72 -8.23 7.00 3.37
C LYS A 72 -7.86 7.69 2.06
N GLY A 73 -8.84 7.83 1.16
CA GLY A 73 -8.63 8.43 -0.15
C GLY A 73 -7.89 7.51 -1.12
N VAL A 74 -7.98 6.19 -0.93
CA VAL A 74 -7.37 5.21 -1.82
C VAL A 74 -8.08 5.21 -3.18
N ASP A 75 -7.29 5.33 -4.26
CA ASP A 75 -7.79 5.23 -5.64
C ASP A 75 -7.72 3.79 -6.19
N GLY A 76 -6.85 2.95 -5.63
CA GLY A 76 -6.67 1.56 -6.05
C GLY A 76 -5.85 0.74 -5.06
N VAL A 77 -6.10 -0.57 -5.00
CA VAL A 77 -5.46 -1.49 -4.04
C VAL A 77 -4.80 -2.65 -4.76
N VAL A 78 -3.57 -2.97 -4.35
CA VAL A 78 -2.87 -4.20 -4.76
C VAL A 78 -2.76 -5.14 -3.57
N PHE A 79 -3.52 -6.24 -3.60
CA PHE A 79 -3.41 -7.29 -2.59
C PHE A 79 -2.27 -8.25 -2.94
N VAL A 80 -1.24 -8.32 -2.09
CA VAL A 80 -0.09 -9.19 -2.29
C VAL A 80 -0.25 -10.43 -1.41
N ALA A 81 -0.72 -11.52 -2.02
CA ALA A 81 -0.82 -12.83 -1.37
C ALA A 81 0.56 -13.52 -1.28
N ASP A 82 0.78 -14.28 -0.20
CA ASP A 82 1.95 -15.14 -0.03
C ASP A 82 1.61 -16.56 -0.49
N SER A 83 2.28 -17.08 -1.52
CA SER A 83 1.95 -18.37 -2.13
C SER A 83 2.44 -19.59 -1.34
N GLN A 84 3.13 -19.39 -0.21
CA GLN A 84 3.47 -20.48 0.71
C GLN A 84 2.19 -21.09 1.29
N GLU A 85 2.10 -22.43 1.33
CA GLU A 85 0.92 -23.15 1.78
C GLU A 85 0.54 -22.75 3.22
N GLU A 86 1.54 -22.59 4.08
CA GLU A 86 1.40 -22.20 5.49
C GLU A 86 0.89 -20.77 5.67
N ARG A 87 0.81 -19.99 4.58
CA ARG A 87 0.33 -18.61 4.57
C ARG A 87 -1.09 -18.49 4.02
N TYR A 88 -1.74 -19.58 3.62
CA TYR A 88 -3.10 -19.55 3.07
C TYR A 88 -4.10 -18.85 4.02
N ASP A 89 -4.20 -19.33 5.26
CA ASP A 89 -5.14 -18.75 6.25
C ASP A 89 -4.83 -17.27 6.55
N ALA A 90 -3.54 -16.92 6.62
CA ALA A 90 -3.11 -15.55 6.83
C ALA A 90 -3.46 -14.62 5.64
N ASN A 91 -3.47 -15.15 4.41
CA ASN A 91 -3.94 -14.39 3.24
C ASN A 91 -5.44 -14.13 3.33
N ILE A 92 -6.24 -15.14 3.70
CA ILE A 92 -7.69 -14.98 3.86
C ILE A 92 -7.99 -13.95 4.95
N GLU A 93 -7.38 -14.06 6.13
CA GLU A 93 -7.54 -13.11 7.23
C GLU A 93 -7.15 -11.68 6.80
N SER A 94 -6.04 -11.53 6.08
CA SER A 94 -5.60 -10.23 5.58
C SER A 94 -6.55 -9.63 4.54
N LEU A 95 -7.19 -10.46 3.70
CA LEU A 95 -8.15 -10.02 2.68
C LEU A 95 -9.47 -9.58 3.34
N ASP A 96 -9.94 -10.33 4.34
CA ASP A 96 -11.15 -9.96 5.07
C ASP A 96 -10.94 -8.70 5.92
N ASN A 97 -9.75 -8.51 6.51
CA ASN A 97 -9.41 -7.25 7.18
C ASN A 97 -9.35 -6.07 6.19
N LEU A 98 -8.85 -6.28 4.97
CA LEU A 98 -8.88 -5.26 3.92
C LEU A 98 -10.32 -4.86 3.57
N ARG A 99 -11.20 -5.85 3.35
CA ARG A 99 -12.63 -5.61 3.07
C ARG A 99 -13.30 -4.84 4.21
N PHE A 100 -13.08 -5.26 5.46
CA PHE A 100 -13.61 -4.58 6.63
C PHE A 100 -13.16 -3.12 6.70
N ASN A 101 -11.86 -2.87 6.53
CA ASN A 101 -11.30 -1.51 6.63
C ASN A 101 -11.74 -0.59 5.50
N LEU A 102 -11.97 -1.11 4.29
CA LEU A 102 -12.54 -0.35 3.17
C LEU A 102 -14.01 0.00 3.43
N ASN A 103 -14.80 -0.98 3.89
CA ASN A 103 -16.22 -0.80 4.20
C ASN A 103 -16.43 0.26 5.29
N GLU A 104 -15.61 0.27 6.34
CA GLU A 104 -15.66 1.29 7.39
C GLU A 104 -15.43 2.72 6.86
N GLN A 105 -14.80 2.87 5.70
CA GLN A 105 -14.51 4.15 5.06
C GLN A 105 -15.47 4.47 3.90
N GLY A 106 -16.49 3.62 3.70
CA GLY A 106 -17.48 3.78 2.64
C GLY A 106 -17.00 3.34 1.26
N TYR A 107 -15.91 2.59 1.18
CA TYR A 107 -15.44 1.96 -0.06
C TYR A 107 -15.88 0.50 -0.11
N ASP A 108 -16.32 0.05 -1.29
CA ASP A 108 -16.58 -1.35 -1.57
C ASP A 108 -15.43 -1.91 -2.41
N LEU A 109 -14.79 -2.99 -1.94
CA LEU A 109 -13.67 -3.63 -2.66
C LEU A 109 -14.10 -4.11 -4.05
N GLU A 110 -15.36 -4.51 -4.23
CA GLU A 110 -15.88 -4.98 -5.52
C GLU A 110 -16.22 -3.83 -6.49
N GLN A 111 -16.23 -2.59 -5.99
CA GLN A 111 -16.47 -1.37 -6.77
C GLN A 111 -15.23 -0.48 -6.88
N ALA A 112 -14.11 -0.88 -6.25
CA ALA A 112 -12.83 -0.24 -6.45
C ALA A 112 -12.40 -0.43 -7.93
N PRO A 113 -11.97 0.64 -8.63
CA PRO A 113 -11.67 0.58 -10.07
C PRO A 113 -10.51 -0.35 -10.44
#